data_AF-A0A2T7EEM0-F1
#
_entry.id   AF-A0A2T7EEM0-F1
#
_cell.length_a   1.000
_cell.length_b   1.000
_cell.length_c   1.000
_cell.angle_alpha   90.00
_cell.angle_beta   90.00
_cell.angle_gamma   90.00
#
_symmetry.space_group_name_H-M   'P 1'
#
loop_
_entity.id
_entity.type
_entity.pdbx_description
1 polymer ?
#
loop_
_entity_poly.entity_id
_entity_poly.type
_entity_poly.pdbx_seq_one_letter_code
_entity_poly.pdbx_strand_id
1 'polypeptide(L)'
;MQFYDTDRRFPAWGFGAKTQGHVSHCFNLNTATNNCEVVGVEGIMSAYTSSLYSVSLAGPTMFGPVINKAAEIATQSLQYANNKYFVLLIITDGVLTDIQETKDCIVRASDLPLSILIAGVGNADFKQMEVEQNFGNLHY
;
A
#
# COMPACT_ATOMS: atom_id res chain seq x y z
N MET A 1 16.48 0.39 12.01
CA MET A 1 15.18 -0.06 11.43
C MET A 1 15.32 -0.88 10.14
N GLN A 2 16.53 -1.36 9.74
CA GLN A 2 16.74 -2.35 8.67
C GLN A 2 17.04 -3.78 9.22
N PHE A 3 16.98 -3.97 10.53
CA PHE A 3 17.43 -5.21 11.21
C PHE A 3 16.30 -6.10 11.74
N TYR A 4 15.03 -5.68 11.61
CA TYR A 4 13.90 -6.43 12.16
C TYR A 4 13.26 -7.40 11.16
N ASP A 5 13.66 -7.31 9.89
CA ASP A 5 13.29 -8.28 8.87
C ASP A 5 14.51 -9.15 8.52
N THR A 6 14.47 -10.41 8.93
CA THR A 6 15.52 -11.40 8.72
C THR A 6 15.61 -11.89 7.28
N ASP A 7 14.53 -11.78 6.48
CA ASP A 7 14.50 -12.25 5.09
C ASP A 7 14.71 -11.11 4.08
N ARG A 8 14.56 -9.85 4.51
CA ARG A 8 14.71 -8.62 3.70
C ARG A 8 13.83 -8.65 2.44
N ARG A 9 12.69 -9.35 2.51
CA ARG A 9 11.75 -9.46 1.40
C ARG A 9 10.55 -8.57 1.65
N PHE A 10 10.36 -7.61 0.76
CA PHE A 10 9.31 -6.62 0.89
C PHE A 10 8.29 -6.81 -0.22
N PRO A 11 7.01 -7.04 0.11
CA PRO A 11 5.93 -6.91 -0.85
C PRO A 11 5.90 -5.49 -1.43
N ALA A 12 5.84 -5.36 -2.76
CA ALA A 12 5.89 -4.07 -3.43
C ALA A 12 4.82 -3.99 -4.53
N TRP A 13 3.87 -3.05 -4.37
CA TRP A 13 2.73 -2.86 -5.28
C TRP A 13 2.65 -1.44 -5.83
N GLY A 14 2.09 -1.33 -7.03
CA GLY A 14 1.62 -0.08 -7.62
C GLY A 14 0.08 -0.05 -7.70
N PHE A 15 -0.48 1.14 -7.82
CA PHE A 15 -1.91 1.38 -7.97
C PHE A 15 -2.15 2.56 -8.90
N GLY A 16 -3.33 2.63 -9.54
CA GLY A 16 -3.69 3.74 -10.42
C GLY A 16 -2.87 3.74 -11.72
N ALA A 17 -2.57 2.58 -12.28
CA ALA A 17 -1.88 2.51 -13.57
C ALA A 17 -2.54 1.51 -14.51
N LYS A 18 -2.48 1.82 -15.80
CA LYS A 18 -2.93 0.93 -16.86
C LYS A 18 -1.84 -0.10 -17.13
N THR A 19 -2.15 -1.36 -16.82
CA THR A 19 -1.34 -2.53 -17.11
C THR A 19 -2.10 -3.42 -18.10
N GLN A 20 -1.43 -3.86 -19.17
CA GLN A 20 -2.02 -4.75 -20.19
C GLN A 20 -3.39 -4.29 -20.74
N GLY A 21 -3.60 -2.97 -20.85
CA GLY A 21 -4.84 -2.42 -21.41
C GLY A 21 -5.94 -2.10 -20.40
N HIS A 22 -5.78 -2.44 -19.11
CA HIS A 22 -6.77 -2.19 -18.05
C HIS A 22 -6.16 -1.42 -16.88
N VAL A 23 -6.95 -0.57 -16.23
CA VAL A 23 -6.51 0.13 -15.01
C VAL A 23 -6.48 -0.88 -13.86
N SER A 24 -5.32 -0.99 -13.21
CA SER A 24 -5.15 -1.76 -11.99
C SER A 24 -4.88 -0.81 -10.82
N HIS A 25 -5.57 -1.07 -9.72
CA HIS A 25 -5.39 -0.38 -8.44
C HIS A 25 -4.59 -1.22 -7.43
N CYS A 26 -4.06 -2.37 -7.84
CA CYS A 26 -3.10 -3.16 -7.06
C CYS A 26 -2.40 -4.16 -8.00
N PHE A 27 -1.16 -3.86 -8.41
CA PHE A 27 -0.32 -4.75 -9.23
C PHE A 27 1.09 -4.86 -8.65
N ASN A 28 1.77 -5.98 -8.89
CA ASN A 28 3.13 -6.19 -8.40
C ASN A 28 4.13 -5.31 -9.18
N LEU A 29 4.95 -4.53 -8.49
CA LEU A 29 5.95 -3.65 -9.14
C LEU A 29 7.02 -4.45 -9.89
N ASN A 30 7.32 -5.66 -9.42
CA ASN A 30 8.30 -6.56 -10.05
C ASN A 30 7.75 -7.30 -11.30
N THR A 31 6.53 -6.96 -11.75
CA THR A 31 5.79 -7.54 -12.89
C THR A 31 5.52 -9.03 -12.83
N ALA A 32 5.89 -9.71 -11.74
CA ALA A 32 5.62 -11.12 -11.55
C ALA A 32 4.13 -11.36 -11.27
N THR A 33 3.61 -12.46 -11.78
CA THR A 33 2.18 -12.82 -11.63
C THR A 33 1.83 -13.28 -10.22
N ASN A 34 2.72 -14.03 -9.58
CA ASN A 34 2.42 -14.74 -8.33
C ASN A 34 3.32 -14.36 -7.15
N ASN A 35 4.32 -13.49 -7.34
CA ASN A 35 5.22 -13.07 -6.27
C ASN A 35 5.33 -11.55 -6.24
N CYS A 36 4.92 -10.92 -5.14
CA CYS A 36 5.01 -9.48 -4.96
C CYS A 36 6.29 -9.04 -4.24
N GLU A 37 7.10 -9.98 -3.76
CA GLU A 37 8.28 -9.69 -2.96
C GLU A 37 9.45 -9.21 -3.83
N VAL A 38 10.18 -8.24 -3.30
CA VAL A 38 11.49 -7.79 -3.78
C VAL A 38 12.50 -7.84 -2.65
N VAL A 39 13.79 -7.98 -2.99
CA VAL A 39 14.85 -8.09 -1.99
C VAL A 39 15.44 -6.73 -1.70
N GLY A 40 15.31 -6.28 -0.44
CA GLY A 40 15.87 -5.02 0.04
C GLY A 40 15.25 -3.77 -0.57
N VAL A 41 15.71 -2.62 -0.09
CA VAL A 41 15.27 -1.30 -0.59
C VAL A 41 15.68 -1.10 -2.05
N GLU A 42 16.86 -1.59 -2.44
CA GLU A 42 17.33 -1.55 -3.83
C GLU A 42 16.38 -2.30 -4.77
N GLY A 43 15.84 -3.44 -4.32
CA GLY A 43 14.82 -4.20 -5.06
C GLY A 43 13.53 -3.40 -5.26
N ILE A 44 13.09 -2.66 -4.24
CA ILE A 44 11.93 -1.76 -4.33
C ILE A 44 12.19 -0.68 -5.39
N MET A 45 13.34 0.00 -5.32
CA MET A 45 13.69 1.08 -6.25
C MET A 45 13.82 0.60 -7.69
N SER A 46 14.42 -0.58 -7.89
CA SER A 46 14.55 -1.20 -9.20
C SER A 46 13.19 -1.60 -9.79
N ALA A 47 12.33 -2.25 -8.98
CA ALA A 47 10.99 -2.61 -9.39
C ALA A 47 10.12 -1.39 -9.71
N TYR A 48 10.18 -0.35 -8.87
CA TYR A 48 9.51 0.93 -9.12
C TYR A 48 9.94 1.54 -10.46
N THR A 49 11.25 1.70 -10.67
CA THR A 49 11.80 2.28 -11.92
C THR A 49 11.38 1.46 -13.14
N SER A 50 11.41 0.13 -13.05
CA SER A 50 11.03 -0.78 -14.13
C SER A 50 9.53 -0.72 -14.43
N SER A 51 8.70 -0.60 -13.38
CA SER A 51 7.25 -0.48 -13.52
C SER A 51 6.85 0.78 -14.28
N LEU A 52 7.52 1.91 -14.03
CA LEU A 52 7.24 3.19 -14.70
C LEU A 52 7.41 3.14 -16.23
N TYR A 53 8.29 2.28 -16.74
CA TYR A 53 8.46 2.09 -18.19
C TYR A 53 7.46 1.10 -18.81
N SER A 54 6.78 0.28 -18.00
CA SER A 54 5.89 -0.78 -18.47
C SER A 54 4.41 -0.49 -18.24
N VAL A 55 4.08 0.48 -17.40
CA VAL A 55 2.70 0.92 -17.13
C VAL A 55 2.47 2.33 -17.65
N SER A 56 1.21 2.65 -17.96
CA SER A 56 0.80 4.04 -18.20
C SER A 56 0.08 4.56 -16.96
N LEU A 57 0.54 5.66 -16.38
CA LEU A 57 -0.13 6.29 -15.23
C LEU A 57 -1.59 6.60 -15.58
N ALA A 58 -2.50 6.28 -14.67
CA ALA A 58 -3.93 6.41 -14.84
C ALA A 58 -4.59 6.91 -13.53
N GLY A 59 -5.90 7.06 -13.56
CA GLY A 59 -6.71 7.30 -12.37
C GLY A 59 -7.94 6.41 -12.41
N PRO A 60 -8.75 6.38 -11.33
CA PRO A 60 -8.65 7.20 -10.12
C PRO A 60 -7.58 6.76 -9.09
N THR A 61 -7.35 7.59 -8.08
CA THR A 61 -6.47 7.26 -6.94
C THR A 61 -7.29 6.52 -5.88
N MET A 62 -7.06 5.21 -5.74
CA MET A 62 -7.80 4.33 -4.83
C MET A 62 -6.84 3.53 -3.94
N PHE A 63 -6.93 3.72 -2.61
CA PHE A 63 -6.10 2.99 -1.65
C PHE A 63 -6.74 1.69 -1.15
N GLY A 64 -8.07 1.56 -1.23
CA GLY A 64 -8.80 0.39 -0.76
C GLY A 64 -8.17 -0.94 -1.22
N PRO A 65 -7.86 -1.13 -2.51
CA PRO A 65 -7.26 -2.36 -3.00
C PRO A 65 -5.90 -2.70 -2.37
N VAL A 66 -4.99 -1.74 -2.19
CA VAL A 66 -3.67 -1.99 -1.57
C VAL A 66 -3.75 -2.21 -0.06
N ILE A 67 -4.66 -1.49 0.63
CA ILE A 67 -4.90 -1.70 2.07
C ILE A 67 -5.48 -3.10 2.31
N ASN A 68 -6.48 -3.50 1.53
CA ASN A 68 -7.05 -4.84 1.60
C ASN A 68 -6.01 -5.92 1.35
N LYS A 69 -5.08 -5.70 0.41
CA LYS A 69 -4.02 -6.66 0.12
C LYS A 69 -3.04 -6.81 1.28
N ALA A 70 -2.65 -5.71 1.91
CA ALA A 70 -1.80 -5.74 3.11
C ALA A 70 -2.52 -6.42 4.29
N ALA A 71 -3.81 -6.14 4.48
CA ALA A 71 -4.64 -6.78 5.50
C ALA A 71 -4.76 -8.30 5.28
N GLU A 72 -4.91 -8.76 4.03
CA GLU A 72 -4.90 -10.18 3.67
C GLU A 72 -3.59 -10.86 4.10
N ILE A 73 -2.46 -10.25 3.79
CA ILE A 73 -1.13 -10.77 4.16
C ILE A 73 -0.95 -10.81 5.69
N ALA A 74 -1.35 -9.75 6.40
CA ALA A 74 -1.30 -9.72 7.86
C ALA A 74 -2.18 -10.81 8.48
N THR A 75 -3.38 -11.02 7.93
CA THR A 75 -4.31 -12.08 8.37
C THR A 75 -3.73 -13.47 8.17
N GLN A 76 -3.15 -13.74 6.98
CA GLN A 76 -2.48 -15.01 6.70
C GLN A 76 -1.32 -15.25 7.67
N SER A 77 -0.54 -14.22 7.99
CA SER A 77 0.57 -14.33 8.93
C SER A 77 0.11 -14.76 10.34
N LEU A 78 -1.04 -14.24 10.80
CA LEU A 78 -1.66 -14.67 12.06
C LEU A 78 -2.12 -16.13 12.00
N GLN A 79 -2.77 -16.54 10.90
CA GLN A 79 -3.30 -17.91 10.74
C GLN A 79 -2.20 -18.97 10.79
N TYR A 80 -1.03 -18.68 10.20
CA TYR A 80 0.11 -19.59 10.21
C TYR A 80 0.99 -19.45 11.47
N ALA A 81 0.52 -18.78 12.53
CA ALA A 81 1.25 -18.50 13.77
C ALA A 81 2.61 -17.80 13.56
N ASN A 82 2.76 -17.13 12.41
CA ASN A 82 3.94 -16.39 12.04
C ASN A 82 3.70 -14.93 12.44
N ASN A 83 3.65 -14.63 13.74
CA ASN A 83 3.24 -13.37 14.38
C ASN A 83 4.12 -12.15 13.97
N LYS A 84 4.20 -11.88 12.67
CA LYS A 84 4.88 -10.74 12.06
C LYS A 84 3.97 -9.52 12.19
N TYR A 85 4.62 -8.39 12.44
CA TYR A 85 3.98 -7.08 12.37
C TYR A 85 4.35 -6.42 11.05
N PHE A 86 3.35 -5.88 10.35
CA PHE A 86 3.50 -5.30 9.02
C PHE A 86 3.38 -3.78 9.07
N VAL A 87 4.12 -3.13 8.18
CA VAL A 87 4.04 -1.69 7.97
C VAL A 87 3.80 -1.44 6.49
N LEU A 88 2.61 -0.95 6.14
CA LEU A 88 2.26 -0.52 4.80
C LEU A 88 2.61 0.96 4.64
N LEU A 89 3.53 1.28 3.73
CA LEU A 89 3.83 2.65 3.30
C LEU A 89 3.17 2.92 1.95
N ILE A 90 2.23 3.87 1.91
CA ILE A 90 1.58 4.36 0.70
C ILE A 90 2.18 5.72 0.35
N ILE A 91 2.71 5.87 -0.87
CA ILE A 91 3.22 7.15 -1.38
C ILE A 91 2.30 7.59 -2.51
N THR A 92 1.79 8.83 -2.45
CA THR A 92 0.89 9.39 -3.47
C THR A 92 1.19 10.85 -3.74
N ASP A 93 0.92 11.35 -4.94
CA ASP A 93 1.02 12.76 -5.30
C ASP A 93 -0.34 13.49 -5.41
N GLY A 94 -1.44 12.77 -5.15
CA GLY A 94 -2.79 13.24 -5.43
C GLY A 94 -3.77 12.98 -4.29
N VAL A 95 -4.96 13.54 -4.45
CA VAL A 95 -6.07 13.35 -3.52
C VAL A 95 -6.78 12.04 -3.84
N LEU A 96 -7.16 11.33 -2.78
CA LEU A 96 -7.91 10.10 -2.82
C LEU A 96 -9.29 10.33 -3.46
N THR A 97 -9.70 9.46 -4.39
CA THR A 97 -11.00 9.58 -5.05
C THR A 97 -12.12 8.94 -4.24
N ASP A 98 -11.83 7.85 -3.51
CA ASP A 98 -12.81 7.14 -2.66
C ASP A 98 -12.37 7.12 -1.20
N ILE A 99 -12.75 8.19 -0.48
CA ILE A 99 -12.45 8.38 0.94
C ILE A 99 -13.24 7.38 1.80
N GLN A 100 -14.50 7.11 1.46
CA GLN A 100 -15.34 6.25 2.28
C GLN A 100 -14.87 4.80 2.22
N GLU A 101 -14.58 4.28 1.02
CA GLU A 101 -14.02 2.93 0.88
C GLU A 101 -12.69 2.80 1.63
N THR A 102 -11.84 3.82 1.55
CA THR A 102 -10.54 3.81 2.24
C THR A 102 -10.71 3.80 3.76
N LYS A 103 -11.66 4.54 4.32
CA LYS A 103 -12.03 4.47 5.75
C LYS A 103 -12.44 3.06 6.15
N ASP A 104 -13.36 2.48 5.39
CA ASP A 104 -13.88 1.14 5.70
C ASP A 104 -12.76 0.09 5.60
N CYS A 105 -11.78 0.27 4.72
CA CYS A 105 -10.59 -0.57 4.66
C CYS A 105 -9.67 -0.40 5.88
N ILE A 106 -9.42 0.84 6.32
CA ILE A 106 -8.59 1.13 7.49
C ILE A 106 -9.23 0.57 8.76
N VAL A 107 -10.54 0.79 8.94
CA VAL A 107 -11.29 0.25 10.09
C VAL A 107 -11.25 -1.27 10.10
N ARG A 108 -11.43 -1.94 8.96
CA ARG A 108 -11.30 -3.42 8.92
C ARG A 108 -9.88 -3.92 9.20
N ALA A 109 -8.87 -3.11 8.91
CA ALA A 109 -7.48 -3.45 9.15
C ALA A 109 -7.01 -3.15 10.59
N SER A 110 -7.77 -2.41 11.40
CA SER A 110 -7.32 -1.93 12.72
C SER A 110 -7.04 -3.03 13.74
N ASP A 111 -7.71 -4.18 13.58
CA ASP A 111 -7.54 -5.33 14.48
C ASP A 111 -6.38 -6.25 14.07
N LEU A 112 -5.69 -5.93 12.96
CA LEU A 112 -4.58 -6.71 12.43
C LEU A 112 -3.24 -6.15 12.92
N PRO A 113 -2.15 -6.96 12.92
CA PRO A 113 -0.80 -6.48 13.21
C PRO A 113 -0.25 -5.69 12.01
N LEU A 114 -0.90 -4.57 11.67
CA LEU A 114 -0.63 -3.75 10.50
C LEU A 114 -0.70 -2.26 10.86
N SER A 115 0.41 -1.54 10.65
CA SER A 115 0.44 -0.07 10.61
C SER A 115 0.33 0.42 9.17
N ILE A 116 -0.41 1.51 8.93
CA ILE A 116 -0.52 2.15 7.62
C ILE A 116 0.04 3.57 7.72
N LEU A 117 1.03 3.89 6.90
CA LEU A 117 1.59 5.23 6.74
C LEU A 117 1.29 5.75 5.33
N ILE A 118 0.75 6.97 5.25
CA ILE A 118 0.44 7.62 3.99
C ILE A 118 1.31 8.87 3.86
N ALA A 119 2.15 8.90 2.82
CA ALA A 119 3.05 10.00 2.50
C ALA A 119 2.60 10.68 1.21
N GLY A 120 2.07 11.90 1.35
CA GLY A 120 1.77 12.77 0.22
C GLY A 120 3.04 13.45 -0.30
N VAL A 121 3.28 13.42 -1.61
CA VAL A 121 4.38 14.12 -2.29
C VAL A 121 3.84 15.17 -3.27
N GLY A 122 4.57 16.25 -3.51
CA GLY A 122 4.13 17.32 -4.41
C GLY A 122 3.19 18.35 -3.78
N ASN A 123 2.47 19.10 -4.63
CA ASN A 123 1.73 20.31 -4.24
C ASN A 123 0.21 20.11 -4.11
N ALA A 124 -0.28 18.86 -4.00
CA ALA A 124 -1.70 18.60 -3.85
C ALA A 124 -2.23 19.08 -2.48
N ASP A 125 -3.51 19.49 -2.42
CA ASP A 125 -4.16 19.88 -1.16
C ASP A 125 -4.54 18.63 -0.37
N PHE A 126 -3.67 18.25 0.57
CA PHE A 126 -3.83 17.08 1.40
C PHE A 126 -4.71 17.29 2.65
N LYS A 127 -5.39 18.43 2.79
CA LYS A 127 -6.27 18.73 3.94
C LYS A 127 -7.32 17.66 4.19
N GLN A 128 -7.85 17.04 3.13
CA GLN A 128 -8.82 15.95 3.25
C GLN A 128 -8.22 14.69 3.89
N MET A 129 -6.91 14.47 3.81
CA MET A 129 -6.22 13.36 4.48
C MET A 129 -5.78 13.70 5.91
N GLU A 130 -5.58 14.98 6.23
CA GLU A 130 -5.23 15.44 7.59
C GLU A 130 -6.41 15.36 8.57
N VAL A 131 -7.62 15.65 8.08
CA VAL A 131 -8.87 15.44 8.84
C VAL A 131 -9.00 13.98 9.28
N GLU A 132 -8.45 13.04 8.52
CA GLU A 132 -8.55 11.60 8.76
C GLU A 132 -7.60 11.07 9.85
N GLN A 133 -6.44 11.71 10.06
CA GLN A 133 -5.52 11.34 11.14
C GLN A 133 -6.10 11.62 12.54
N ASN A 134 -7.05 12.57 12.64
CA ASN A 134 -7.63 13.01 13.91
C ASN A 134 -8.85 12.18 14.39
N PHE A 135 -9.41 11.29 13.57
CA PHE A 135 -10.54 10.46 14.00
C PHE A 135 -10.14 9.31 14.94
N GLY A 136 -8.84 9.01 15.08
CA GLY A 136 -8.36 8.09 16.11
C GLY A 136 -8.49 8.61 17.56
N ASN A 137 -8.86 9.89 17.75
CA ASN A 137 -8.97 10.54 19.07
C ASN A 137 -10.41 10.88 19.49
N LEU A 138 -11.44 10.41 18.76
CA LEU A 138 -12.83 10.57 19.16
C LEU A 138 -13.47 9.19 19.30
N HIS A 139 -13.82 8.84 20.54
CA HIS A 139 -14.41 7.58 21.03
C HIS A 139 -13.38 6.49 21.39
N TYR A 140 -12.86 6.52 22.62
CA TYR A 140 -13.47 5.97 23.84
C TYR A 140 -13.06 6.78 25.07
#